data_AF-A0A177QIF2-F1
#
_entry.id   AF-A0A177QIF2-F1
#
_cell.length_a   1.000
_cell.length_b   1.000
_cell.length_c   1.000
_cell.angle_alpha   90.00
_cell.angle_beta   90.00
_cell.angle_gamma   90.00
#
_symmetry.space_group_name_H-M   'P 1'
#
loop_
_entity.id
_entity.type
_entity.pdbx_description
1 polymer ?
#
loop_
_entity_poly.entity_id
_entity_poly.type
_entity_poly.pdbx_seq_one_letter_code
_entity_poly.pdbx_strand_id
1 'polypeptide(L)' 'MQNFLKKIVPFISLGILLVVFVIGIIFLSYLFIFGALLGLVLFGIAWLREKFFRRQHPKKIQRKGRTIDME' A
#
# COMPACT_ATOMS: atom_id res chain seq x y z
N MET A 1 12.71 20.08 -48.52
CA MET A 1 11.78 19.14 -47.84
C MET A 1 12.33 18.57 -46.52
N GLN A 2 13.63 18.27 -46.39
CA GLN A 2 14.19 17.67 -45.16
C GLN A 2 14.10 18.55 -43.88
N ASN A 3 14.10 19.88 -44.02
CA ASN A 3 14.04 20.80 -42.86
C ASN A 3 12.65 20.92 -42.23
N PHE A 4 11.57 20.63 -42.97
CA PHE A 4 10.21 20.67 -42.42
C PHE A 4 9.94 19.46 -41.51
N LEU A 5 10.38 18.26 -41.91
CA LEU A 5 10.29 17.07 -41.06
C LEU A 5 11.10 17.23 -39.76
N LYS A 6 12.30 17.83 -39.82
CA LYS A 6 13.13 18.07 -38.62
C LYS A 6 12.49 19.01 -37.60
N LYS A 7 11.55 19.88 -38.00
CA LYS A 7 10.82 20.77 -37.09
C LYS A 7 9.53 20.15 -36.54
N ILE A 8 8.88 19.28 -37.30
CA ILE A 8 7.61 18.67 -36.90
C ILE A 8 7.82 17.50 -35.93
N VAL A 9 8.87 16.69 -36.13
CA VAL A 9 9.21 15.57 -35.25
C VAL A 9 9.35 15.96 -33.78
N PRO A 10 10.14 16.99 -33.39
CA PRO A 10 10.28 17.37 -31.98
C PRO A 10 8.99 17.92 -31.38
N PHE A 11 8.13 18.55 -32.18
CA PHE A 11 6.83 19.06 -31.73
C PHE A 11 5.88 17.90 -31.38
N ILE A 12 5.79 16.90 -32.26
CA ILE A 12 4.96 15.71 -32.01
C ILE A 12 5.51 14.91 -30.83
N SER A 13 6.83 14.75 -30.72
CA SER A 13 7.43 14.03 -29.58
C SER A 13 7.15 14.71 -28.24
N LEU A 14 7.17 16.05 -28.20
CA LEU A 14 6.83 16.81 -27.00
C LEU A 14 5.36 16.62 -26.62
N GLY A 15 4.47 16.60 -27.61
CA GLY A 15 3.05 16.31 -27.41
C GLY A 15 2.82 14.91 -26.84
N ILE A 16 3.46 13.89 -27.41
CA ILE A 16 3.38 12.51 -26.92
C ILE A 16 3.91 12.42 -25.48
N LEU A 17 5.05 13.06 -25.20
CA LEU A 17 5.65 13.07 -23.87
C LEU A 17 4.69 13.65 -22.81
N LEU A 18 4.03 14.77 -23.14
CA LEU A 18 3.04 15.38 -22.25
C LEU A 18 1.85 14.46 -21.98
N VAL A 19 1.33 13.80 -23.02
CA VAL A 19 0.20 12.87 -22.89
C VAL A 19 0.57 11.70 -21.99
N VAL A 20 1.72 11.06 -22.26
CA VAL A 20 2.22 9.94 -21.45
C VAL A 20 2.47 10.37 -20.01
N PHE A 21 3.01 11.57 -19.79
CA PHE A 21 3.26 12.11 -18.45
C PHE A 21 1.96 12.29 -17.65
N VAL A 22 0.94 12.90 -18.27
CA VAL A 22 -0.37 13.10 -17.62
C VAL A 22 -1.03 11.75 -17.31
N ILE A 23 -1.01 10.82 -18.25
CA ILE A 23 -1.54 9.46 -18.03
C ILE A 23 -0.79 8.78 -16.89
N GLY A 24 0.54 8.89 -16.85
CA GLY A 24 1.37 8.34 -15.79
C GLY A 24 0.98 8.87 -14.41
N ILE A 25 0.76 10.18 -14.28
CA ILE A 25 0.31 10.79 -13.02
C ILE A 25 -1.07 10.29 -12.62
N ILE A 26 -2.01 10.18 -13.57
CA ILE A 26 -3.36 9.66 -13.30
C ILE A 26 -3.28 8.22 -12.79
N PHE A 27 -2.49 7.37 -13.45
CA PHE A 27 -2.27 5.98 -13.02
C PHE A 27 -1.64 5.89 -11.63
N LEU A 28 -0.62 6.71 -11.35
CA LEU A 28 0.02 6.76 -10.04
C LEU A 28 -0.97 7.17 -8.95
N SER A 29 -1.79 8.19 -9.21
CA SER A 29 -2.84 8.65 -8.30
C SER A 29 -3.85 7.53 -8.02
N TYR A 30 -4.28 6.83 -9.07
CA TYR A 30 -5.23 5.73 -8.94
C TYR A 30 -4.67 4.58 -8.09
N LEU A 31 -3.41 4.21 -8.32
CA LEU A 31 -2.73 3.17 -7.57
C LEU A 31 -2.54 3.58 -6.11
N PHE A 32 -2.19 4.85 -5.86
CA PHE A 32 -2.05 5.39 -4.52
C PHE A 32 -3.38 5.39 -3.75
N ILE A 33 -4.47 5.85 -4.38
CA ILE A 33 -5.80 5.84 -3.79
C ILE A 33 -6.23 4.42 -3.46
N PHE A 34 -6.02 3.47 -4.39
CA PHE A 34 -6.40 2.08 -4.17
C PHE A 34 -5.59 1.44 -3.03
N GLY A 35 -4.29 1.69 -2.98
CA GLY A 35 -3.42 1.25 -1.88
C GLY A 35 -3.84 1.86 -0.54
N ALA A 36 -4.17 3.14 -0.51
CA ALA A 36 -4.67 3.82 0.68
C ALA A 36 -6.03 3.25 1.12
N LEU A 37 -6.93 2.97 0.19
CA LEU A 37 -8.25 2.39 0.47
C LEU A 37 -8.12 1.00 1.10
N LEU A 38 -7.32 0.13 0.48
CA LEU A 38 -7.02 -1.20 1.01
C LEU A 38 -6.34 -1.10 2.38
N GLY A 39 -5.33 -0.27 2.51
CA GLY A 39 -4.64 -0.03 3.78
C GLY A 39 -5.60 0.42 4.87
N LEU A 40 -6.52 1.34 4.56
CA LEU A 40 -7.53 1.83 5.50
C LEU A 40 -8.54 0.75 5.88
N VAL A 41 -8.97 -0.10 4.95
CA VAL A 41 -9.87 -1.23 5.23
C VAL A 41 -9.19 -2.25 6.14
N LEU A 42 -7.97 -2.69 5.81
CA LEU A 42 -7.21 -3.63 6.65
C LEU A 42 -6.93 -3.04 8.03
N PHE A 43 -6.53 -1.78 8.09
CA PHE A 43 -6.30 -1.07 9.34
C PHE A 43 -7.58 -0.97 10.17
N GLY A 44 -8.71 -0.64 9.55
CA GLY A 44 -10.02 -0.59 10.19
C GLY A 44 -10.39 -1.94 10.80
N ILE A 45 -10.22 -3.04 10.06
CA ILE A 45 -10.47 -4.40 10.57
C ILE A 45 -9.56 -4.74 11.75
N ALA A 46 -8.26 -4.46 11.63
CA ALA A 46 -7.29 -4.72 12.69
C ALA A 46 -7.58 -3.89 13.95
N TRP A 47 -7.93 -2.62 13.78
CA TRP A 47 -8.28 -1.72 14.87
C TRP A 47 -9.58 -2.13 15.56
N LEU A 48 -10.59 -2.54 14.77
CA LEU A 48 -11.85 -3.05 15.30
C LEU A 48 -11.63 -4.35 16.07
N ARG A 49 -10.80 -5.26 15.53
CA ARG A 49 -10.39 -6.48 16.22
C ARG A 49 -9.68 -6.17 17.52
N GLU A 50 -8.69 -5.29 17.56
CA GLU A 50 -7.99 -4.88 18.79
C GLU A 50 -8.98 -4.31 19.83
N LYS A 51 -9.89 -3.44 19.40
CA LYS A 51 -10.85 -2.77 20.29
C LYS A 51 -11.90 -3.73 20.87
N PHE A 52 -12.38 -4.70 20.09
CA PHE A 52 -13.40 -5.67 20.53
C PHE A 52 -12.82 -6.97 21.13
N PHE A 53 -11.69 -7.47 20.63
CA PHE A 53 -11.04 -8.71 21.09
C PHE A 53 -10.00 -8.54 22.20
N ARG A 54 -9.76 -7.31 22.70
CA ARG A 54 -8.92 -7.04 23.88
C ARG A 54 -9.31 -7.79 25.17
N ARG A 55 -10.45 -8.49 25.19
CA ARG A 55 -10.92 -9.27 26.35
C ARG A 55 -10.58 -10.77 26.32
N GLN A 56 -9.91 -11.29 25.30
CA GLN A 56 -9.66 -12.75 25.21
C GLN A 56 -8.21 -13.12 24.88
N HIS A 57 -7.23 -12.49 25.52
CA HIS A 57 -6.01 -13.23 25.82
C HIS A 57 -6.26 -14.06 27.08
N PRO A 58 -6.49 -15.38 27.01
CA PRO A 58 -6.14 -16.20 28.16
C PRO A 58 -4.65 -15.97 28.37
N LYS A 59 -4.28 -15.43 29.55
CA LYS A 59 -2.91 -15.48 30.05
C LYS A 59 -2.36 -16.86 29.67
N LYS A 60 -1.27 -16.92 28.89
CA LYS A 60 -0.49 -18.15 28.75
C LYS A 60 -0.38 -18.75 30.15
N ILE A 61 -0.99 -19.91 30.35
CA ILE A 61 -0.88 -20.66 31.60
C ILE A 61 0.61 -20.79 31.83
N GLN A 62 1.15 -20.04 32.80
CA GLN A 62 2.49 -20.29 33.29
C GLN A 62 2.43 -21.73 33.78
N ARG A 63 3.07 -22.64 33.04
CA ARG A 63 3.34 -23.97 33.56
C ARG A 63 4.20 -23.76 34.80
N LYS A 64 3.54 -23.70 35.95
CA LYS A 64 4.15 -23.72 37.27
C LYS A 64 5.10 -24.91 37.24
N GLY A 65 6.39 -24.64 37.18
CA GLY A 65 7.42 -25.66 37.33
C GLY A 65 7.06 -26.43 38.59
N ARG A 66 6.76 -27.71 38.42
CA ARG A 66 6.60 -28.65 39.51
C ARG A 66 8.00 -28.74 40.13
N THR A 67 8.26 -27.98 41.18
CA THR A 67 9.33 -28.31 42.12
C THR A 67 8.87 -29.62 42.74
N ILE A 68 9.42 -30.71 42.23
CA ILE A 68 9.34 -32.01 42.88
C ILE A 68 10.29 -31.85 44.07
N ASP A 69 9.73 -31.67 45.27
CA ASP A 69 10.48 -31.89 46.50
C ASP A 69 10.98 -33.33 46.45
N MET A 70 12.30 -33.48 46.43
CA MET A 70 12.97 -34.73 46.78
C MET A 70 13.29 -34.60 48.27
N GLU A 71 12.46 -35.23 49.10
CA GLU A 71 12.81 -35.62 50.47
C GLU A 71 13.29 -37.08 50.45
#